data_AF-A0A4Q4X9V7-F1
#
_entry.id   AF-A0A4Q4X9V7-F1
#
_cell.length_a   1.000
_cell.length_b   1.000
_cell.length_c   1.000
_cell.angle_alpha   90.00
_cell.angle_beta   90.00
_cell.angle_gamma   90.00
#
_symmetry.space_group_name_H-M   'P 1'
#
loop_
_entity.id
_entity.type
_entity.pdbx_description
1 polymer ?
#
loop_
_entity_poly.entity_id
_entity_poly.type
_entity_poly.pdbx_seq_one_letter_code
_entity_poly.pdbx_strand_id
1 'polypeptide(L)'
;MLATYDDYLAAEEEERRRTADGPGGIDAESTWVKEMGWAKHLGGKDLVELYEASLGPASNAARERLRDAAAKEEQRQLARLGESFDREIARCAERLEAVPHETLRWLASIDPNKPAGRPFGTKDHASSMDQYRTYWKRYLCYCVRARQLGRDAAEERYGVRFSDAQWAALGDVRRRDDRGGRAGRPVRTYGSV
;
A
#
# COMPACT_ATOMS: atom_id res chain seq x y z
N MET A 1 2.81 10.28 44.23
CA MET A 1 2.20 8.94 44.10
C MET A 1 0.83 8.97 43.43
N LEU A 2 0.00 10.02 43.59
CA LEU A 2 -1.26 10.15 42.86
C LEU A 2 -1.09 10.68 41.42
N ALA A 3 -0.21 11.66 41.21
CA ALA A 3 0.10 12.17 39.85
C ALA A 3 0.60 11.05 38.91
N THR A 4 1.44 10.15 39.42
CA THR A 4 1.94 8.98 38.67
C THR A 4 0.87 7.94 38.35
N TYR A 5 -0.24 7.93 39.09
CA TYR A 5 -1.36 7.01 38.87
C TYR A 5 -2.38 7.59 37.88
N ASP A 6 -2.65 8.90 37.96
CA ASP A 6 -3.46 9.60 36.97
C ASP A 6 -2.75 9.63 35.59
N ASP A 7 -1.43 9.82 35.56
CA ASP A 7 -0.62 9.72 34.34
C ASP A 7 -0.65 8.30 33.75
N TYR A 8 -0.68 7.26 34.61
CA TYR A 8 -0.78 5.86 34.20
C TYR A 8 -2.16 5.57 33.58
N LEU A 9 -3.24 6.03 34.22
CA LEU A 9 -4.59 5.88 33.71
C LEU A 9 -4.80 6.63 32.38
N ALA A 10 -4.23 7.82 32.25
CA ALA A 10 -4.29 8.58 31.00
C ALA A 10 -3.52 7.87 29.86
N ALA A 11 -2.35 7.29 30.16
CA ALA A 11 -1.58 6.51 29.21
C ALA A 11 -2.31 5.21 28.80
N GLU A 12 -2.92 4.51 29.76
CA GLU A 12 -3.73 3.30 29.54
C GLU A 12 -4.98 3.60 28.69
N GLU A 13 -5.66 4.72 28.95
CA GLU A 13 -6.79 5.17 28.13
C GLU A 13 -6.40 5.58 26.72
N GLU A 14 -5.22 6.18 26.54
CA GLU A 14 -4.68 6.54 25.24
C GLU A 14 -4.22 5.31 24.46
N GLU A 15 -3.57 4.35 25.13
CA GLU A 15 -3.20 3.04 24.59
C GLU A 15 -4.45 2.27 24.14
N ARG A 16 -5.51 2.27 24.95
CA ARG A 16 -6.81 1.66 24.59
C ARG A 16 -7.51 2.38 23.42
N ARG A 17 -7.27 3.68 23.23
CA ARG A 17 -7.78 4.44 22.07
C ARG A 17 -7.00 4.16 20.80
N ARG A 18 -5.71 3.83 20.92
CA ARG A 18 -4.82 3.53 19.80
C ARG A 18 -4.85 2.06 19.38
N THR A 19 -5.24 1.16 20.27
CA THR A 19 -5.34 -0.29 19.99
C THR A 19 -6.76 -0.68 19.60
N ALA A 20 -6.91 -1.77 18.84
CA ALA A 20 -8.23 -2.30 18.45
C ALA A 20 -8.99 -2.98 19.60
N ASP A 21 -8.38 -3.08 20.78
CA ASP A 21 -8.92 -3.79 21.94
C ASP A 21 -9.88 -2.91 22.74
N GLY A 22 -11.16 -2.97 22.39
CA GLY A 22 -12.22 -2.34 23.16
C GLY A 22 -13.63 -2.63 22.63
N PRO A 23 -14.64 -2.80 23.50
CA PRO A 23 -16.04 -2.87 23.08
C PRO A 23 -16.46 -1.48 22.56
N GLY A 24 -16.48 -1.32 21.23
CA GLY A 24 -16.82 -0.06 20.55
C GLY A 24 -16.02 0.25 19.28
N GLY A 25 -15.05 -0.57 18.89
CA GLY A 25 -14.29 -0.39 17.64
C GLY A 25 -15.08 -0.75 16.37
N ILE A 26 -14.52 -0.43 15.19
CA ILE A 26 -15.09 -0.70 13.85
C ILE A 26 -15.53 -2.17 13.68
N ASP A 27 -14.89 -3.07 14.42
CA ASP A 27 -15.23 -4.49 14.53
C ASP A 27 -16.62 -4.77 15.14
N ALA A 28 -17.21 -3.87 15.93
CA ALA A 28 -18.55 -4.05 16.48
C ALA A 28 -19.64 -3.95 15.39
N GLU A 29 -19.42 -3.12 14.37
CA GLU A 29 -20.47 -2.69 13.42
C GLU A 29 -20.46 -3.45 12.08
N SER A 30 -19.33 -4.00 11.64
CA SER A 30 -19.22 -4.67 10.33
C SER A 30 -18.99 -6.18 10.46
N THR A 31 -19.98 -6.97 10.02
CA THR A 31 -19.86 -8.43 9.89
C THR A 31 -18.63 -8.84 9.07
N TRP A 32 -18.29 -8.07 8.04
CA TRP A 32 -17.13 -8.36 7.20
C TRP A 32 -15.79 -8.24 7.96
N VAL A 33 -15.67 -7.26 8.86
CA VAL A 33 -14.42 -7.08 9.64
C VAL A 33 -14.30 -8.21 10.68
N LYS A 34 -15.42 -8.65 11.27
CA LYS A 34 -15.49 -9.83 12.16
C LYS A 34 -15.06 -11.11 11.45
N GLU A 35 -15.61 -11.39 10.27
CA GLU A 35 -15.28 -12.60 9.48
C GLU A 35 -13.82 -12.64 9.04
N MET A 36 -13.24 -11.49 8.71
CA MET A 36 -11.84 -11.39 8.29
C MET A 36 -10.85 -11.48 9.48
N GLY A 37 -11.33 -11.41 10.72
CA GLY A 37 -10.50 -11.57 11.92
C GLY A 37 -9.49 -10.44 12.15
N TRP A 38 -9.75 -9.25 11.63
CA TRP A 38 -8.83 -8.10 11.74
C TRP A 38 -8.56 -7.71 13.20
N ALA A 39 -9.59 -7.71 14.06
CA ALA A 39 -9.46 -7.50 15.49
C ALA A 39 -8.39 -8.41 16.12
N LYS A 40 -8.43 -9.70 15.77
CA LYS A 40 -7.47 -10.69 16.29
C LYS A 40 -6.08 -10.47 15.72
N HIS A 41 -5.97 -10.07 14.46
CA HIS A 41 -4.69 -9.90 13.79
C HIS A 41 -3.96 -8.62 14.23
N LEU A 42 -4.72 -7.57 14.55
CA LEU A 42 -4.22 -6.26 14.98
C LEU A 42 -4.37 -6.04 16.50
N GLY A 43 -4.76 -7.06 17.26
CA GLY A 43 -4.87 -7.01 18.72
C GLY A 43 -3.54 -6.59 19.35
N GLY A 44 -3.60 -5.64 20.28
CA GLY A 44 -2.43 -5.02 20.90
C GLY A 44 -1.52 -4.20 19.98
N LYS A 45 -1.89 -3.95 18.70
CA LYS A 45 -1.09 -3.10 17.79
C LYS A 45 -1.57 -1.66 17.84
N ASP A 46 -0.63 -0.71 17.69
CA ASP A 46 -0.96 0.71 17.57
C ASP A 46 -1.52 1.02 16.17
N LEU A 47 -2.84 1.23 16.10
CA LEU A 47 -3.56 1.55 14.86
C LEU A 47 -3.17 2.91 14.29
N VAL A 48 -2.74 3.86 15.14
CA VAL A 48 -2.23 5.16 14.68
C VAL A 48 -0.90 4.95 13.98
N GLU A 49 -0.02 4.16 14.58
CA GLU A 49 1.27 3.82 13.96
C GLU A 49 1.08 3.10 12.61
N LEU A 50 0.15 2.14 12.55
CA LEU A 50 -0.22 1.44 11.31
C LEU A 50 -0.78 2.41 10.26
N TYR A 51 -1.63 3.35 10.68
CA TYR A 51 -2.17 4.38 9.80
C TYR A 51 -1.05 5.27 9.24
N GLU A 52 -0.15 5.77 10.08
CA GLU A 52 1.01 6.58 9.70
C GLU A 52 1.94 5.82 8.75
N ALA A 53 2.21 4.55 9.06
CA ALA A 53 3.00 3.67 8.21
C ALA A 53 2.35 3.45 6.83
N SER A 54 1.03 3.54 6.72
CA SER A 54 0.30 3.47 5.46
C SER A 54 0.22 4.77 4.67
N LEU A 55 0.62 5.91 5.25
CA LEU A 55 0.48 7.20 4.57
C LEU A 55 1.30 7.24 3.28
N GLY A 56 0.71 7.78 2.22
CA GLY A 56 1.42 8.01 0.98
C GLY A 56 2.58 9.00 1.14
N PRO A 57 3.38 9.20 0.08
CA PRO A 57 4.41 10.23 0.09
C PRO A 57 3.80 11.61 0.35
N ALA A 58 4.51 12.43 1.11
CA ALA A 58 4.17 13.81 1.33
C ALA A 58 4.14 14.58 -0.01
N SER A 59 3.35 15.65 -0.06
CA SER A 59 3.28 16.52 -1.24
C SER A 59 4.67 17.08 -1.59
N ASN A 60 4.90 17.43 -2.86
CA ASN A 60 6.17 18.02 -3.31
C ASN A 60 6.59 19.20 -2.42
N ALA A 61 5.65 20.11 -2.13
CA ALA A 61 5.90 21.27 -1.29
C ALA A 61 6.28 20.89 0.16
N ALA A 62 5.64 19.87 0.73
CA ALA A 62 5.99 19.37 2.07
C ALA A 62 7.36 18.67 2.07
N ARG A 63 7.67 17.88 1.04
CA ARG A 63 8.96 17.19 0.88
C ARG A 63 10.13 18.16 0.79
N GLU A 64 10.00 19.25 0.05
CA GLU A 64 11.08 20.25 -0.09
C GLU A 64 11.38 20.99 1.23
N ARG A 65 10.38 21.14 2.09
CA ARG A 65 10.52 21.77 3.43
C ARG A 65 11.21 20.88 4.46
N LEU A 66 11.30 19.56 4.23
CA LEU A 66 11.99 18.66 5.15
C LEU A 66 13.47 19.05 5.26
N ARG A 67 13.99 19.15 6.48
CA ARG A 67 15.42 19.49 6.70
C ARG A 67 16.31 18.26 6.71
N ASP A 68 15.77 17.15 7.22
CA ASP A 68 16.48 15.90 7.31
C ASP A 68 16.64 15.24 5.92
N ALA A 69 17.87 14.84 5.61
CA ALA A 69 18.21 14.26 4.32
C ALA A 69 17.66 12.84 4.17
N ALA A 70 17.63 12.05 5.26
CA ALA A 70 17.12 10.68 5.23
C ALA A 70 15.60 10.67 5.02
N ALA A 71 14.85 11.51 5.73
CA ALA A 71 13.42 11.70 5.55
C ALA A 71 13.07 12.23 4.15
N LYS A 72 13.87 13.17 3.61
CA LYS A 72 13.71 13.62 2.22
C LYS A 72 13.86 12.48 1.22
N GLU A 73 14.86 11.64 1.40
CA GLU A 73 15.11 10.51 0.51
C GLU A 73 14.02 9.44 0.62
N GLU A 74 13.59 9.08 1.84
CA GLU A 74 12.47 8.16 2.05
C GLU A 74 11.23 8.64 1.30
N GLN A 75 10.87 9.92 1.44
CA GLN A 75 9.69 10.49 0.79
C GLN A 75 9.83 10.55 -0.74
N ARG A 76 11.05 10.69 -1.27
CA ARG A 76 11.32 10.56 -2.71
C ARG A 76 11.17 9.12 -3.19
N GLN A 77 11.66 8.14 -2.42
CA GLN A 77 11.50 6.72 -2.73
C GLN A 77 10.02 6.31 -2.76
N LEU A 78 9.23 6.71 -1.75
CA LEU A 78 7.80 6.43 -1.70
C LEU A 78 7.02 7.07 -2.86
N ALA A 79 7.43 8.27 -3.30
CA ALA A 79 6.85 8.90 -4.50
C ALA A 79 7.15 8.11 -5.77
N ARG A 80 8.40 7.71 -6.00
CA ARG A 80 8.80 6.90 -7.16
C ARG A 80 8.09 5.55 -7.20
N LEU A 81 7.88 4.94 -6.02
CA LEU A 81 7.11 3.72 -5.88
C LEU A 81 5.66 3.91 -6.34
N GLY A 82 5.00 4.97 -5.85
CA GLY A 82 3.64 5.32 -6.24
C GLY A 82 3.52 5.60 -7.75
N GLU A 83 4.44 6.38 -8.30
CA GLU A 83 4.50 6.69 -9.75
C GLU A 83 4.73 5.43 -10.59
N SER A 84 5.58 4.51 -10.12
CA SER A 84 5.81 3.24 -10.82
C SER A 84 4.59 2.34 -10.80
N PHE A 85 3.87 2.29 -9.68
CA PHE A 85 2.60 1.58 -9.60
C PHE A 85 1.55 2.19 -10.54
N ASP A 86 1.38 3.52 -10.54
CA ASP A 86 0.43 4.21 -11.41
C ASP A 86 0.75 3.94 -12.89
N ARG A 87 2.03 3.92 -13.27
CA ARG A 87 2.48 3.57 -14.63
C ARG A 87 2.12 2.13 -15.02
N GLU A 88 2.34 1.15 -14.13
CA GLU A 88 1.96 -0.24 -14.45
C GLU A 88 0.45 -0.42 -14.52
N ILE A 89 -0.33 0.27 -13.69
CA ILE A 89 -1.79 0.24 -13.79
C ILE A 89 -2.26 0.87 -15.11
N ALA A 90 -1.70 2.00 -15.52
CA ALA A 90 -2.01 2.62 -16.81
C ALA A 90 -1.68 1.68 -17.98
N ARG A 91 -0.48 1.09 -17.98
CA ARG A 91 -0.06 0.11 -18.98
C ARG A 91 -0.96 -1.12 -19.03
N CYS A 92 -1.43 -1.60 -17.88
CA CYS A 92 -2.37 -2.71 -17.81
C CYS A 92 -3.74 -2.33 -18.41
N ALA A 93 -4.23 -1.12 -18.15
CA ALA A 93 -5.47 -0.62 -18.73
C ALA A 93 -5.36 -0.49 -20.27
N GLU A 94 -4.29 0.13 -20.77
CA GLU A 94 -4.03 0.26 -22.21
C GLU A 94 -3.95 -1.11 -22.91
N ARG A 95 -3.30 -2.09 -22.29
CA ARG A 95 -3.24 -3.45 -22.84
C ARG A 95 -4.59 -4.14 -22.85
N LEU A 96 -5.41 -3.89 -21.83
CA LEU A 96 -6.74 -4.47 -21.75
C LEU A 96 -7.62 -3.97 -22.92
N GLU A 97 -7.49 -2.69 -23.30
CA GLU A 97 -8.17 -2.13 -24.47
C GLU A 97 -7.75 -2.78 -25.79
N ALA A 98 -6.51 -3.27 -25.88
CA ALA A 98 -6.01 -3.98 -27.06
C ALA A 98 -6.41 -5.47 -27.11
N VAL A 99 -6.99 -6.03 -26.04
CA VAL A 99 -7.43 -7.43 -26.02
C VAL A 99 -8.67 -7.60 -26.91
N PRO A 100 -8.71 -8.61 -27.80
CA PRO A 100 -9.89 -8.85 -28.62
C PRO A 100 -11.16 -9.04 -27.79
N HIS A 101 -12.25 -8.41 -28.24
CA HIS A 101 -13.55 -8.44 -27.57
C HIS A 101 -14.00 -9.85 -27.19
N GLU A 102 -13.81 -10.83 -28.08
CA GLU A 102 -14.20 -12.21 -27.80
C GLU A 102 -13.39 -12.82 -26.65
N THR A 103 -12.09 -12.56 -26.58
CA THR A 103 -11.24 -13.01 -25.45
C THR A 103 -11.71 -12.42 -24.13
N LEU A 104 -12.12 -11.14 -24.12
CA LEU A 104 -12.67 -10.50 -22.93
C LEU A 104 -14.00 -11.11 -22.48
N ARG A 105 -14.83 -11.61 -23.40
CA ARG A 105 -16.07 -12.33 -23.06
C ARG A 105 -15.80 -13.68 -22.43
N TRP A 106 -14.78 -14.40 -22.89
CA TRP A 106 -14.34 -15.63 -22.25
C TRP A 106 -13.76 -15.36 -20.86
N LEU A 107 -12.94 -14.32 -20.71
CA LEU A 107 -12.37 -13.92 -19.41
C LEU A 107 -13.43 -13.50 -18.39
N ALA A 108 -14.51 -12.86 -18.83
CA ALA A 108 -15.63 -12.48 -17.95
C ALA A 108 -16.52 -13.66 -17.54
N SER A 109 -16.39 -14.82 -18.18
CA SER A 109 -17.25 -15.95 -17.90
C SER A 109 -16.77 -16.76 -16.70
N ILE A 110 -17.72 -17.16 -15.86
CA ILE A 110 -17.49 -18.13 -14.79
C ILE A 110 -17.55 -19.56 -15.37
N ASP A 111 -18.26 -19.75 -16.48
CA ASP A 111 -18.35 -21.03 -17.18
C ASP A 111 -17.24 -21.13 -18.25
N PRO A 112 -16.31 -22.08 -18.13
CA PRO A 112 -15.19 -22.21 -19.07
C PRO A 112 -15.62 -22.63 -20.48
N ASN A 113 -16.87 -23.08 -20.68
CA ASN A 113 -17.39 -23.55 -21.97
C ASN A 113 -18.32 -22.55 -22.67
N LYS A 114 -18.59 -21.40 -22.06
CA LYS A 114 -19.51 -20.40 -22.61
C LYS A 114 -18.99 -18.98 -22.43
N PRO A 115 -18.98 -18.13 -23.47
CA PRO A 115 -18.60 -16.73 -23.31
C PRO A 115 -19.68 -15.93 -22.59
N ALA A 116 -19.28 -14.94 -21.80
CA ALA A 116 -20.19 -14.03 -21.15
C ALA A 116 -20.91 -13.11 -22.15
N GLY A 117 -22.06 -12.55 -21.74
CA GLY A 117 -22.79 -11.57 -22.54
C GLY A 117 -22.05 -10.22 -22.65
N ARG A 118 -21.50 -9.75 -21.53
CA ARG A 118 -20.70 -8.51 -21.46
C ARG A 118 -19.21 -8.88 -21.36
N PRO A 119 -18.31 -8.24 -22.14
CA PRO A 119 -16.87 -8.47 -22.03
C PRO A 119 -16.34 -7.99 -20.67
N PHE A 120 -15.24 -8.62 -20.23
CA PHE A 120 -14.45 -8.13 -19.11
C PHE A 120 -13.87 -6.75 -19.45
N GLY A 121 -13.88 -5.83 -18.50
CA GLY A 121 -13.39 -4.48 -18.72
C GLY A 121 -13.12 -3.76 -17.42
N THR A 122 -12.50 -2.59 -17.52
CA THR A 122 -12.40 -1.66 -16.40
C THR A 122 -13.80 -1.21 -16.00
N LYS A 123 -14.09 -1.24 -14.69
CA LYS A 123 -15.39 -0.74 -14.19
C LYS A 123 -15.53 0.74 -14.57
N ASP A 124 -16.70 1.14 -15.08
CA ASP A 124 -16.99 2.50 -15.57
C ASP A 124 -16.90 3.59 -14.49
N HIS A 125 -16.68 3.22 -13.22
CA HIS A 125 -16.52 4.17 -12.12
C HIS A 125 -15.05 4.54 -11.92
N ALA A 126 -14.62 5.61 -12.60
CA ALA A 126 -13.30 6.22 -12.41
C ALA A 126 -12.98 6.45 -10.92
N SER A 127 -13.97 6.84 -10.11
CA SER A 127 -13.83 7.01 -8.66
C SER A 127 -13.45 5.73 -7.91
N SER A 128 -13.94 4.56 -8.33
CA SER A 128 -13.56 3.27 -7.72
C SER A 128 -12.14 2.87 -8.09
N MET A 129 -11.71 3.15 -9.32
CA MET A 129 -10.34 2.90 -9.76
C MET A 129 -9.34 3.81 -9.06
N ASP A 130 -9.68 5.08 -8.83
CA ASP A 130 -8.84 6.03 -8.09
C ASP A 130 -8.71 5.67 -6.61
N GLN A 131 -9.82 5.26 -5.97
CA GLN A 131 -9.78 4.74 -4.61
C GLN A 131 -8.93 3.47 -4.51
N TYR A 132 -9.11 2.53 -5.42
CA TYR A 132 -8.28 1.32 -5.49
C TYR A 132 -6.80 1.66 -5.61
N ARG A 133 -6.43 2.55 -6.55
CA ARG A 133 -5.04 3.01 -6.71
C ARG A 133 -4.51 3.64 -5.43
N THR A 134 -5.32 4.45 -4.76
CA THR A 134 -4.94 5.10 -3.50
C THR A 134 -4.67 4.07 -2.40
N TYR A 135 -5.57 3.10 -2.20
CA TYR A 135 -5.38 2.05 -1.20
C TYR A 135 -4.15 1.19 -1.50
N TRP A 136 -3.92 0.83 -2.75
CA TRP A 136 -2.72 0.07 -3.13
C TRP A 136 -1.43 0.84 -2.91
N LYS A 137 -1.39 2.13 -3.26
CA LYS A 137 -0.21 2.97 -2.98
C LYS A 137 0.08 3.07 -1.48
N ARG A 138 -0.97 3.22 -0.66
CA ARG A 138 -0.83 3.20 0.81
C ARG A 138 -0.28 1.88 1.32
N TYR A 139 -0.81 0.76 0.81
CA TYR A 139 -0.33 -0.57 1.17
C TYR A 139 1.14 -0.80 0.76
N LEU A 140 1.54 -0.33 -0.42
CA LEU A 140 2.93 -0.42 -0.88
C LEU A 140 3.88 0.42 -0.01
N CYS A 141 3.46 1.63 0.39
CA CYS A 141 4.22 2.47 1.32
C CYS A 141 4.40 1.77 2.68
N TYR A 142 3.32 1.19 3.20
CA TYR A 142 3.35 0.37 4.41
C TYR A 142 4.34 -0.79 4.29
N CYS A 143 4.32 -1.54 3.18
CA CYS A 143 5.25 -2.67 2.98
C CYS A 143 6.72 -2.22 2.95
N VAL A 144 7.02 -1.08 2.32
CA VAL A 144 8.39 -0.53 2.28
C VAL A 144 8.84 -0.09 3.68
N ARG A 145 7.99 0.59 4.45
CA ARG A 145 8.31 0.99 5.83
C ARG A 145 8.46 -0.21 6.75
N ALA A 146 7.57 -1.20 6.66
CA ALA A 146 7.68 -2.47 7.37
C ALA A 146 9.04 -3.12 7.10
N ARG A 147 9.48 -3.11 5.84
CA ARG A 147 10.79 -3.66 5.50
C ARG A 147 11.98 -2.88 6.08
N GLN A 148 11.85 -1.57 6.26
CA GLN A 148 12.89 -0.74 6.88
C GLN A 148 13.05 -1.02 8.38
N LEU A 149 11.97 -1.44 9.06
CA LEU A 149 12.03 -1.86 10.47
C LEU A 149 12.79 -3.17 10.66
N GLY A 150 12.84 -4.03 9.64
CA GLY A 150 13.33 -5.41 9.78
C GLY A 150 12.20 -6.39 10.10
N ARG A 151 12.47 -7.69 9.99
CA ARG A 151 11.41 -8.73 10.05
C ARG A 151 10.74 -8.76 11.41
N ASP A 152 11.53 -8.84 12.47
CA ASP A 152 11.03 -9.02 13.82
C ASP A 152 10.23 -7.78 14.28
N ALA A 153 10.78 -6.59 14.04
CA ALA A 153 10.09 -5.34 14.37
C ALA A 153 8.85 -5.08 13.49
N ALA A 154 8.83 -5.50 12.23
CA ALA A 154 7.63 -5.41 11.38
C ALA A 154 6.51 -6.33 11.88
N GLU A 155 6.86 -7.51 12.38
CA GLU A 155 5.88 -8.42 12.97
C GLU A 155 5.37 -7.88 14.31
N GLU A 156 6.27 -7.40 15.16
CA GLU A 156 5.96 -6.87 16.49
C GLU A 156 5.14 -5.58 16.42
N ARG A 157 5.54 -4.61 15.61
CA ARG A 157 4.87 -3.29 15.54
C ARG A 157 3.73 -3.27 14.55
N TYR A 158 3.93 -3.90 13.38
CA TYR A 158 2.97 -3.81 12.28
C TYR A 158 2.13 -5.07 12.05
N GLY A 159 2.43 -6.19 12.72
CA GLY A 159 1.66 -7.43 12.60
C GLY A 159 1.85 -8.17 11.28
N VAL A 160 2.83 -7.78 10.45
CA VAL A 160 3.01 -8.37 9.11
C VAL A 160 4.22 -9.31 9.06
N ARG A 161 4.02 -10.48 8.48
CA ARG A 161 5.09 -11.43 8.12
C ARG A 161 5.14 -11.61 6.61
N PHE A 162 6.25 -11.22 6.00
CA PHE A 162 6.51 -11.49 4.59
C PHE A 162 7.23 -12.84 4.42
N SER A 163 6.86 -13.59 3.39
CA SER A 163 7.64 -14.74 2.96
C SER A 163 9.04 -14.31 2.49
N ASP A 164 9.98 -15.25 2.40
CA ASP A 164 11.34 -14.94 1.94
C ASP A 164 11.37 -14.35 0.53
N ALA A 165 10.51 -14.85 -0.35
CA ALA A 165 10.35 -14.32 -1.70
C ALA A 165 9.81 -12.87 -1.69
N GLN A 166 8.78 -12.59 -0.87
CA GLN A 166 8.23 -11.24 -0.72
C GLN A 166 9.27 -10.28 -0.12
N TRP A 167 10.00 -10.72 0.89
CA TRP A 167 11.03 -9.93 1.55
C TRP A 167 12.21 -9.61 0.62
N ALA A 168 12.62 -10.55 -0.22
CA ALA A 168 13.63 -10.33 -1.24
C ALA A 168 13.13 -9.33 -2.31
N ALA A 169 11.90 -9.52 -2.80
CA ALA A 169 11.30 -8.65 -3.82
C ALA A 169 11.18 -7.19 -3.35
N LEU A 170 10.73 -6.95 -2.11
CA LEU A 170 10.69 -5.61 -1.52
C LEU A 170 12.09 -4.97 -1.40
N GLY A 171 13.16 -5.78 -1.34
CA GLY A 171 14.54 -5.30 -1.39
C GLY A 171 15.01 -4.89 -2.76
N ASP A 172 14.56 -5.60 -3.78
CA ASP A 172 14.85 -5.26 -5.16
C ASP A 172 14.16 -3.97 -5.60
N VAL A 173 12.94 -3.72 -5.12
CA VAL A 173 12.24 -2.46 -5.33
C VAL A 173 13.12 -1.27 -4.88
N ARG A 174 13.65 -1.33 -3.65
CA ARG A 174 14.56 -0.30 -3.13
C ARG A 174 15.84 -0.16 -3.96
N ARG A 175 16.50 -1.27 -4.29
CA ARG A 175 17.75 -1.26 -5.07
C ARG A 175 17.59 -0.74 -6.50
N ARG A 176 16.40 -0.89 -7.08
CA ARG A 176 16.09 -0.38 -8.43
C ARG A 176 15.81 1.12 -8.38
N ASP A 177 15.18 1.61 -7.31
CA ASP A 177 14.98 3.05 -7.10
C ASP A 177 16.31 3.80 -6.88
N ASP A 178 17.24 3.20 -6.13
CA ASP A 178 18.60 3.75 -5.92
C ASP A 178 19.39 3.86 -7.24
N ARG A 179 19.18 2.91 -8.17
CA ARG A 179 19.82 2.91 -9.50
C ARG A 179 19.12 3.84 -10.50
N GLY A 180 17.81 4.03 -10.38
CA GLY A 180 17.04 4.98 -11.19
C GLY A 180 17.41 6.45 -10.94
N GLY A 181 17.96 6.75 -9.76
CA GLY A 181 18.51 8.08 -9.44
C GLY A 181 19.91 8.37 -10.02
N ARG A 182 20.62 7.36 -10.54
CA ARG A 182 21.98 7.49 -11.10
C ARG A 182 22.10 7.23 -12.60
N ALA A 183 21.03 6.86 -13.28
CA ALA A 183 21.08 6.54 -14.70
C ALA A 183 19.95 7.22 -15.46
N GLY A 184 20.21 8.45 -15.92
CA GLY A 184 19.59 8.92 -17.15
C GLY A 184 19.98 7.95 -18.26
N ARG A 185 19.08 7.04 -18.63
CA ARG A 185 19.28 6.20 -19.81
C ARG A 185 19.25 7.13 -21.03
N PRO A 186 20.26 7.09 -21.92
CA PRO A 186 20.21 7.86 -23.14
C PRO A 186 19.07 7.33 -24.00
N VAL A 187 18.23 8.26 -24.45
CA VAL A 187 17.22 8.03 -25.47
C VAL A 187 17.95 7.52 -26.71
N ARG A 188 17.74 6.25 -27.07
CA ARG A 188 18.13 5.75 -28.39
C ARG A 188 17.22 6.44 -29.40
N THR A 189 17.73 7.49 -30.03
CA THR A 189 17.21 7.95 -31.31
C THR A 189 17.46 6.83 -32.32
N TYR A 190 16.39 6.18 -32.77
CA TYR A 190 16.45 5.36 -33.98
C TYR A 190 16.52 6.34 -35.15
N GLY A 191 17.67 6.34 -35.83
CA GLY A 191 17.94 7.17 -36.97
C GLY A 191 17.06 6.80 -38.17
N SER A 192 16.72 7.83 -38.93
CA SER A 192 16.18 7.77 -40.27
C SER A 192 17.04 6.92 -41.20
N VAL A 193 16.37 6.08 -42.01
CA VAL A 193 16.67 5.89 -43.43
C VAL A 193 15.34 5.83 -44.16
#